data_AF-A0A950Y946-F1
#
_entry.id   AF-A0A950Y946-F1
#
_cell.length_a   1.000
_cell.length_b   1.000
_cell.length_c   1.000
_cell.angle_alpha   90.00
_cell.angle_beta   90.00
_cell.angle_gamma   90.00
#
_symmetry.space_group_name_H-M   'P 1'
#
loop_
_entity.id
_entity.type
_entity.pdbx_description
1 polymer ?
#
loop_
_entity_poly.entity_id
_entity_poly.type
_entity_poly.pdbx_seq_one_letter_code
_entity_poly.pdbx_strand_id
1 'polypeptide(L)'
;MRSPAFTFSLLVSVLVFFLVSFLNRASLLFAQSPRASAPDSVVRSISSSGGHFSEPSIALNPNNPNQLVIVYQGGVETQGSATAAYSRDGGQTFTLAEGTKPADWRVAGDVTTTFDNHGHAFLCYLAFDRLGTTSYWAHNAGRNGIFVRRSLDGGKTW
;
A
#
# COMPACT_ATOMS: atom_id res chain seq x y z
N MET A 1 -21.11 41.41 48.42
CA MET A 1 -22.21 41.39 47.45
C MET A 1 -21.62 41.24 46.05
N ARG A 2 -21.75 40.05 45.43
CA ARG A 2 -21.35 39.86 44.02
C ARG A 2 -22.45 40.46 43.14
N SER A 3 -22.09 41.26 42.14
CA SER A 3 -23.07 41.97 41.32
C SER A 3 -23.84 40.99 40.41
N PRO A 4 -25.15 41.20 40.20
CA PRO A 4 -26.00 40.31 39.38
C PRO A 4 -25.61 40.30 37.89
N ALA A 5 -24.78 41.24 37.44
CA ALA A 5 -24.27 41.29 36.07
C ALA A 5 -23.22 40.20 35.78
N PHE A 6 -22.49 39.74 36.79
CA PHE A 6 -21.42 38.74 36.62
C PHE A 6 -21.96 37.32 36.42
N THR A 7 -23.09 37.00 37.06
CA THR A 7 -23.79 35.71 36.94
C THR A 7 -24.52 35.56 35.60
N PHE A 8 -25.01 36.65 35.01
CA PHE A 8 -25.72 36.62 33.72
C PHE A 8 -24.76 36.42 32.53
N SER A 9 -23.58 37.06 32.57
CA SER A 9 -22.54 36.94 31.53
C SER A 9 -21.91 35.54 31.46
N LEU A 10 -21.75 34.89 32.62
CA LEU A 10 -21.24 33.51 32.70
C LEU A 10 -22.26 32.51 32.15
N LEU A 11 -23.56 32.71 32.41
CA LEU A 11 -24.63 31.82 31.92
C LEU A 11 -24.76 31.89 30.39
N VAL A 12 -24.70 33.09 29.80
CA VAL A 12 -24.76 33.29 28.35
C VAL A 12 -23.53 32.69 27.65
N SER A 13 -22.34 32.86 28.24
CA SER A 13 -21.09 32.30 27.70
C SER A 13 -21.09 30.77 27.71
N VAL A 14 -21.60 30.14 28.77
CA VAL A 14 -21.74 28.67 28.86
C VAL A 14 -22.78 28.17 27.85
N LEU A 15 -23.92 28.84 27.69
CA LEU A 15 -24.97 28.45 26.75
C LEU A 15 -24.50 28.54 25.29
N VAL A 16 -23.76 29.59 24.93
CA VAL A 16 -23.16 29.76 23.59
C VAL A 16 -22.08 28.70 23.33
N PHE A 17 -21.25 28.36 24.33
CA PHE A 17 -20.27 27.28 24.20
C PHE A 17 -20.91 25.92 23.94
N PHE A 18 -22.02 25.61 24.63
CA PHE A 18 -22.78 24.37 24.40
C PHE A 18 -23.46 24.36 23.03
N LEU A 19 -24.02 25.49 22.57
CA LEU A 19 -24.68 25.60 21.27
C LEU A 19 -23.67 25.45 20.10
N VAL A 20 -22.49 26.07 20.19
CA VAL A 20 -21.42 25.95 19.19
C VAL A 20 -20.80 24.54 19.18
N SER A 21 -20.73 23.88 20.35
CA SER A 21 -20.28 22.49 20.48
C SER A 21 -21.31 21.48 19.93
N PHE A 22 -22.60 21.81 19.98
CA PHE A 22 -23.67 20.98 19.41
C PHE A 22 -23.74 21.12 17.88
N LEU A 23 -23.58 22.33 17.35
CA LEU A 23 -23.62 22.60 15.90
C LEU A 23 -22.39 22.03 15.15
N ASN A 24 -21.22 21.92 15.79
CA ASN A 24 -20.02 21.31 15.19
C ASN A 24 -20.06 19.77 15.09
N ARG A 25 -21.02 19.09 15.72
CA ARG A 25 -21.15 17.62 15.60
C ARG A 25 -21.96 17.16 14.40
N ALA A 26 -22.66 18.07 13.71
CA ALA A 26 -23.57 17.71 12.62
C ALA A 26 -22.88 17.54 11.25
N SER A 27 -21.56 17.75 11.14
CA SER A 27 -20.89 17.87 9.83
C SER A 27 -19.95 16.72 9.44
N LEU A 28 -19.96 15.56 10.12
CA LEU A 28 -18.96 14.50 9.87
C LEU A 28 -19.51 13.10 9.61
N LEU A 29 -20.73 12.96 9.09
CA LEU A 29 -21.28 11.65 8.71
C LEU A 29 -21.75 11.62 7.25
N PHE A 30 -20.88 12.02 6.32
CA PHE A 30 -20.89 11.37 5.01
C PHE A 30 -20.04 10.09 5.12
N ALA A 31 -20.54 9.10 5.85
CA ALA A 31 -20.04 7.75 5.70
C ALA A 31 -20.36 7.32 4.28
N GLN A 32 -19.32 7.06 3.47
CA GLN A 32 -19.50 6.40 2.19
C GLN A 32 -20.26 5.09 2.46
N SER A 33 -21.51 4.99 2.00
CA SER A 33 -22.24 3.73 2.10
C SER A 33 -21.41 2.66 1.39
N PRO A 34 -21.23 1.46 1.98
CA PRO A 34 -20.50 0.39 1.31
C PRO A 34 -21.14 0.16 -0.06
N ARG A 35 -20.36 0.33 -1.13
CA ARG A 35 -20.83 -0.01 -2.46
C ARG A 35 -21.02 -1.53 -2.53
N ALA A 36 -22.05 -1.96 -3.23
CA ALA A 36 -22.18 -3.37 -3.59
C ALA A 36 -20.91 -3.82 -4.34
N SER A 37 -20.40 -5.00 -4.01
CA SER A 37 -19.31 -5.62 -4.76
C SER A 37 -19.69 -5.72 -6.23
N ALA A 38 -18.72 -5.58 -7.13
CA ALA A 38 -18.96 -5.83 -8.54
C ALA A 38 -19.50 -7.27 -8.73
N PRO A 39 -20.44 -7.50 -9.65
CA PRO A 39 -20.88 -8.85 -9.99
C PRO A 39 -19.67 -9.75 -10.28
N ASP A 40 -19.72 -10.99 -9.80
CA ASP A 40 -18.67 -12.00 -9.96
C ASP A 40 -17.28 -11.63 -9.41
N SER A 41 -17.19 -10.59 -8.57
CA SER A 41 -15.95 -10.25 -7.88
C SER A 41 -15.68 -11.19 -6.70
N VAL A 42 -14.40 -11.47 -6.51
CA VAL A 42 -13.92 -12.35 -5.45
C VAL A 42 -12.75 -11.69 -4.74
N VAL A 43 -12.76 -11.74 -3.40
CA VAL A 43 -11.63 -11.29 -2.58
C VAL A 43 -10.74 -12.48 -2.26
N ARG A 44 -9.45 -12.34 -2.54
CA ARG A 44 -8.41 -13.34 -2.27
C ARG A 44 -7.28 -12.70 -1.49
N SER A 45 -6.86 -13.35 -0.41
CA SER A 45 -5.64 -12.99 0.31
C SER A 45 -4.44 -13.61 -0.40
N ILE A 46 -3.47 -12.77 -0.77
CA ILE A 46 -2.24 -13.20 -1.46
C ILE A 46 -1.07 -13.25 -0.47
N SER A 47 -0.96 -12.22 0.37
CA SER A 47 0.04 -12.14 1.42
C SER A 47 -0.36 -12.93 2.66
N SER A 48 0.62 -13.37 3.44
CA SER A 48 0.39 -14.01 4.74
C SER A 48 -0.27 -13.05 5.74
N SER A 49 -0.91 -13.61 6.77
CA SER A 49 -1.45 -12.80 7.87
C SER A 49 -0.34 -12.20 8.74
N GLY A 50 -0.62 -11.06 9.37
CA GLY A 50 0.26 -10.48 10.40
C GLY A 50 1.47 -9.68 9.89
N GLY A 51 1.55 -9.38 8.59
CA GLY A 51 2.60 -8.53 8.03
C GLY A 51 2.14 -7.12 7.67
N HIS A 52 3.11 -6.27 7.30
CA HIS A 52 2.86 -4.94 6.75
C HIS A 52 3.11 -4.97 5.25
N PHE A 53 2.03 -4.83 4.47
CA PHE A 53 2.08 -4.90 3.01
C PHE A 53 1.57 -3.59 2.41
N SER A 54 2.29 -3.05 1.43
CA SER A 54 1.95 -1.79 0.75
C SER A 54 2.35 -1.83 -0.72
N GLU A 55 2.02 -0.76 -1.46
CA GLU A 55 2.47 -0.50 -2.84
C GLU A 55 2.22 -1.68 -3.80
N PRO A 56 0.97 -2.16 -3.95
CA PRO A 56 0.71 -3.28 -4.84
C PRO A 56 0.75 -2.85 -6.32
N SER A 57 1.16 -3.78 -7.19
CA SER A 57 1.00 -3.69 -8.64
C SER A 57 0.65 -5.07 -9.20
N ILE A 58 -0.14 -5.12 -10.27
CA ILE A 58 -0.63 -6.35 -10.91
C ILE A 58 -0.49 -6.24 -12.43
N ALA A 59 -0.11 -7.33 -13.08
CA ALA A 59 -0.08 -7.44 -14.53
C ALA A 59 -0.61 -8.80 -14.99
N LEU A 60 -1.22 -8.80 -16.18
CA LEU A 60 -1.75 -9.96 -16.88
C LEU A 60 -0.85 -10.25 -18.09
N ASN A 61 -0.50 -11.51 -18.32
CA ASN A 61 0.25 -11.88 -19.52
C ASN A 61 -0.65 -11.71 -20.76
N PRO A 62 -0.29 -10.86 -21.74
CA PRO A 62 -1.12 -10.62 -22.93
C PRO A 62 -1.31 -11.87 -23.80
N ASN A 63 -0.41 -12.85 -23.69
CA ASN A 63 -0.45 -14.09 -24.47
C ASN A 63 -1.15 -15.24 -23.72
N ASN A 64 -1.43 -15.08 -22.43
CA ASN A 64 -2.10 -16.10 -21.62
C ASN A 64 -2.84 -15.45 -20.44
N PRO A 65 -4.16 -15.24 -20.54
CA PRO A 65 -4.93 -14.58 -19.48
C PRO A 65 -5.05 -15.39 -18.19
N ASN A 66 -4.59 -16.65 -18.17
CA ASN A 66 -4.49 -17.41 -16.93
C ASN A 66 -3.22 -17.09 -16.13
N GLN A 67 -2.23 -16.41 -16.74
CA GLN A 67 -0.99 -16.01 -16.08
C GLN A 67 -1.04 -14.56 -15.60
N LEU A 68 -0.95 -14.40 -14.28
CA LEU A 68 -0.90 -13.10 -13.62
C LEU A 68 0.32 -13.02 -12.72
N VAL A 69 0.87 -11.82 -12.58
CA VAL A 69 1.87 -11.49 -11.57
C VAL A 69 1.34 -10.35 -10.73
N ILE A 70 1.46 -10.49 -9.42
CA ILE A 70 1.21 -9.44 -8.45
C ILE A 70 2.52 -9.19 -7.70
N VAL A 71 2.83 -7.93 -7.48
CA VAL A 71 3.97 -7.51 -6.67
C VAL A 71 3.48 -6.59 -5.56
N TYR A 72 4.16 -6.63 -4.42
CA TYR A 72 3.90 -5.74 -3.29
C TYR A 72 5.17 -5.54 -2.46
N GLN A 73 5.21 -4.44 -1.72
CA GLN A 73 6.24 -4.18 -0.73
C GLN A 73 5.86 -4.82 0.60
N GLY A 74 6.87 -5.38 1.29
CA GLY A 74 6.79 -5.73 2.71
C GLY A 74 6.73 -7.23 2.96
N GLY A 75 6.41 -7.58 4.20
CA GLY A 75 6.53 -8.93 4.74
C GLY A 75 6.11 -9.01 6.20
N VAL A 76 6.12 -10.22 6.74
CA VAL A 76 5.89 -10.46 8.18
C VAL A 76 7.05 -9.93 9.01
N GLU A 77 8.28 -10.13 8.55
CA GLU A 77 9.50 -9.80 9.32
C GLU A 77 10.30 -8.63 8.73
N THR A 78 10.11 -8.30 7.46
CA THR A 78 10.92 -7.29 6.75
C THR A 78 10.03 -6.20 6.19
N GLN A 79 10.13 -5.00 6.76
CA GLN A 79 9.67 -3.80 6.08
C GLN A 79 10.56 -3.56 4.86
N GLY A 80 9.95 -3.31 3.69
CA GLY A 80 10.71 -3.02 2.48
C GLY A 80 11.33 -4.27 1.84
N SER A 81 10.50 -5.26 1.51
CA SER A 81 10.89 -6.37 0.64
C SER A 81 10.07 -6.32 -0.65
N ALA A 82 10.73 -6.30 -1.81
CA ALA A 82 10.04 -6.49 -3.09
C ALA A 82 9.62 -7.95 -3.20
N THR A 83 8.32 -8.20 -3.09
CA THR A 83 7.74 -9.55 -3.12
C THR A 83 6.87 -9.70 -4.36
N ALA A 84 6.91 -10.88 -4.98
CA ALA A 84 6.04 -11.23 -6.09
C ALA A 84 5.29 -12.53 -5.79
N ALA A 85 4.06 -12.61 -6.28
CA ALA A 85 3.27 -13.82 -6.35
C ALA A 85 2.71 -13.99 -7.76
N TYR A 86 2.60 -15.22 -8.22
CA TYR A 86 2.11 -15.53 -9.55
C TYR A 86 0.88 -16.44 -9.49
N SER A 87 0.02 -16.33 -10.50
CA SER A 87 -1.12 -17.21 -10.74
C SER A 87 -0.99 -17.86 -12.11
N ARG A 88 -1.53 -19.07 -12.25
CA ARG A 88 -1.62 -19.82 -13.52
C ARG A 88 -3.06 -20.24 -13.84
N ASP A 89 -4.03 -19.72 -13.10
CA ASP A 89 -5.45 -20.08 -13.15
C ASP A 89 -6.36 -18.84 -13.19
N GLY A 90 -5.87 -17.72 -13.73
CA GLY A 90 -6.67 -16.51 -13.90
C GLY A 90 -6.92 -15.76 -12.58
N GLY A 91 -6.05 -15.93 -11.59
CA GLY A 91 -6.15 -15.27 -10.29
C GLY A 91 -7.01 -16.03 -9.26
N GLN A 92 -7.30 -17.32 -9.49
CA GLN A 92 -8.01 -18.14 -8.50
C GLN A 92 -7.09 -18.54 -7.35
N THR A 93 -5.83 -18.86 -7.65
CA THR A 93 -4.78 -19.17 -6.67
C THR A 93 -3.49 -18.40 -6.98
N PHE A 94 -2.71 -18.12 -5.93
CA PHE A 94 -1.43 -17.42 -6.02
C PHE A 94 -0.35 -18.20 -5.28
N THR A 95 0.86 -18.23 -5.84
CA THR A 95 2.06 -18.81 -5.23
C THR A 95 3.16 -17.76 -5.14
N LEU A 96 3.88 -17.70 -4.03
CA LEU A 96 5.02 -16.79 -3.88
C LEU A 96 6.15 -17.16 -4.86
N ALA A 97 6.75 -16.13 -5.45
CA ALA A 97 7.86 -16.27 -6.37
C ALA A 97 9.21 -16.30 -5.63
N GLU A 98 10.23 -16.84 -6.29
CA GLU A 98 11.60 -16.89 -5.80
C GLU A 98 12.47 -15.82 -6.48
N GLY A 99 13.53 -15.36 -5.79
CA GLY A 99 14.54 -14.48 -6.39
C GLY A 99 14.13 -13.02 -6.60
N THR A 100 13.02 -12.56 -6.02
CA THR A 100 12.42 -11.24 -6.29
C THR A 100 13.26 -10.05 -5.85
N LYS A 101 14.22 -10.24 -4.93
CA LYS A 101 15.15 -9.21 -4.49
C LYS A 101 16.58 -9.74 -4.35
N PRO A 102 17.61 -8.89 -4.51
CA PRO A 102 18.98 -9.29 -4.23
C PRO A 102 19.19 -9.39 -2.70
N ALA A 103 20.01 -10.36 -2.27
CA ALA A 103 20.19 -10.67 -0.86
C ALA A 103 21.00 -9.61 -0.08
N ASP A 104 21.74 -8.74 -0.77
CA ASP A 104 22.69 -7.80 -0.18
C ASP A 104 22.13 -6.38 0.03
N TRP A 105 20.83 -6.17 -0.17
CA TRP A 105 20.17 -4.88 0.04
C TRP A 105 19.30 -4.90 1.29
N ARG A 106 19.35 -3.80 2.04
CA ARG A 106 18.61 -3.68 3.30
C ARG A 106 17.12 -3.44 3.09
N VAL A 107 16.77 -2.65 2.07
CA VAL A 107 15.40 -2.26 1.77
C VAL A 107 15.15 -2.32 0.27
N ALA A 108 13.99 -2.84 -0.12
CA ALA A 108 13.45 -2.84 -1.47
C ALA A 108 11.95 -2.49 -1.48
N GLY A 109 11.53 -1.56 -2.33
CA GLY A 109 10.19 -0.95 -2.29
C GLY A 109 9.75 -0.34 -3.61
N ASP A 110 8.63 0.39 -3.60
CA ASP A 110 8.05 1.07 -4.76
C ASP A 110 7.97 0.14 -5.99
N VAL A 111 7.33 -1.00 -5.78
CA VAL A 111 7.31 -2.08 -6.76
C VAL A 111 6.34 -1.81 -7.89
N THR A 112 6.69 -2.22 -9.10
CA THR A 112 5.80 -2.20 -10.26
C THR A 112 6.06 -3.41 -11.13
N THR A 113 5.01 -3.99 -11.71
CA THR A 113 5.14 -5.14 -12.61
C THR A 113 4.44 -4.92 -13.94
N THR A 114 4.99 -5.52 -15.00
CA THR A 114 4.37 -5.56 -16.34
C THR A 114 4.79 -6.83 -17.07
N PHE A 115 4.10 -7.14 -18.17
CA PHE A 115 4.51 -8.15 -19.13
C PHE A 115 4.95 -7.49 -20.44
N ASP A 116 5.94 -8.07 -21.11
CA ASP A 116 6.21 -7.75 -22.51
C ASP A 116 5.30 -8.55 -23.46
N ASN A 117 5.38 -8.24 -24.76
CA ASN A 117 4.58 -8.91 -25.80
C ASN A 117 5.01 -10.38 -26.04
N HIS A 118 6.11 -10.84 -25.44
CA HIS A 118 6.52 -12.25 -25.47
C HIS A 118 6.05 -13.03 -24.24
N GLY A 119 5.41 -12.36 -23.27
CA GLY A 119 4.95 -12.97 -22.03
C GLY A 119 6.03 -13.08 -20.95
N HIS A 120 7.14 -12.36 -21.07
CA HIS A 120 8.09 -12.22 -19.97
C HIS A 120 7.58 -11.20 -18.97
N ALA A 121 7.65 -11.52 -17.68
CA ALA A 121 7.27 -10.58 -16.64
C ALA A 121 8.48 -9.73 -16.23
N PHE A 122 8.23 -8.46 -15.88
CA PHE A 122 9.23 -7.52 -15.41
C PHE A 122 8.82 -6.97 -14.05
N LEU A 123 9.77 -6.90 -13.12
CA LEU A 123 9.61 -6.33 -11.78
C LEU A 123 10.59 -5.16 -11.65
N CYS A 124 10.06 -3.97 -11.48
CA CYS A 124 10.81 -2.76 -11.15
C CYS A 124 10.67 -2.46 -9.66
N TYR A 125 11.75 -2.05 -9.00
CA TYR A 125 11.75 -1.70 -7.58
C TYR A 125 12.90 -0.75 -7.24
N LEU A 126 12.72 0.05 -6.19
CA LEU A 126 13.82 0.74 -5.53
C LEU A 126 14.57 -0.20 -4.61
N ALA A 127 15.89 -0.07 -4.51
CA ALA A 127 16.67 -0.69 -3.45
C ALA A 127 17.67 0.31 -2.85
N PHE A 128 17.90 0.24 -1.53
CA PHE A 128 18.87 1.08 -0.84
C PHE A 128 19.42 0.45 0.45
N ASP A 129 20.66 0.78 0.80
CA ASP A 129 21.29 0.35 2.08
C ASP A 129 20.73 1.15 3.27
N ARG A 130 20.48 2.44 3.05
CA ARG A 130 19.92 3.38 4.03
C ARG A 130 19.31 4.59 3.33
N LEU A 131 18.33 5.20 3.98
CA LEU A 131 17.77 6.49 3.59
C LEU A 131 18.80 7.61 3.80
N GLY A 132 18.66 8.69 3.01
CA GLY A 132 19.36 9.94 3.28
C GLY A 132 18.82 10.66 4.52
N THR A 133 19.29 11.88 4.76
CA THR A 133 18.80 12.70 5.87
C THR A 133 17.35 13.14 5.67
N THR A 134 16.65 13.43 6.77
CA THR A 134 15.29 13.98 6.75
C THR A 134 15.17 15.15 5.77
N SER A 135 14.10 15.16 4.99
CA SER A 135 13.79 16.17 3.95
C SER A 135 14.76 16.22 2.76
N TYR A 136 15.80 15.38 2.70
CA TYR A 136 16.65 15.27 1.51
C TYR A 136 17.21 13.85 1.33
N TRP A 137 16.55 13.07 0.47
CA TRP A 137 16.80 11.64 0.26
C TRP A 137 18.22 11.30 -0.20
N ALA A 138 18.91 12.22 -0.90
CA ALA A 138 20.23 11.98 -1.48
C ALA A 138 21.39 12.32 -0.52
N HIS A 139 21.17 13.23 0.42
CA HIS A 139 22.25 13.66 1.31
C HIS A 139 22.61 12.56 2.30
N ASN A 140 23.88 12.15 2.25
CA ASN A 140 24.41 11.05 3.05
C ASN A 140 23.59 9.76 2.86
N ALA A 141 23.17 9.44 1.63
CA ALA A 141 22.55 8.16 1.30
C ALA A 141 23.60 7.02 1.24
N GLY A 142 23.14 5.77 1.34
CA GLY A 142 23.98 4.60 1.01
C GLY A 142 23.97 4.32 -0.49
N ARG A 143 24.39 3.10 -0.90
CA ARG A 143 24.07 2.65 -2.26
C ARG A 143 22.56 2.69 -2.42
N ASN A 144 22.07 3.11 -3.59
CA ASN A 144 20.67 3.13 -3.93
C ASN A 144 20.46 3.12 -5.46
N GLY A 145 19.27 2.70 -5.91
CA GLY A 145 18.92 2.72 -7.33
C GLY A 145 17.53 2.18 -7.61
N ILE A 146 17.12 2.33 -8.88
CA ILE A 146 15.98 1.64 -9.48
C ILE A 146 16.53 0.41 -10.20
N PHE A 147 15.99 -0.75 -9.86
CA PHE A 147 16.41 -2.03 -10.42
C PHE A 147 15.25 -2.66 -11.19
N VAL A 148 15.60 -3.45 -12.21
CA VAL A 148 14.64 -4.21 -13.00
C VAL A 148 15.08 -5.67 -13.03
N ARG A 149 14.14 -6.56 -12.78
CA ARG A 149 14.28 -8.01 -12.95
C ARG A 149 13.33 -8.50 -14.03
N ARG A 150 13.70 -9.60 -14.67
CA ARG A 150 12.90 -10.24 -15.72
C ARG A 150 12.72 -11.71 -15.37
N SER A 151 11.48 -12.15 -15.42
CA SER A 151 11.09 -13.55 -15.33
C SER A 151 10.73 -14.10 -16.71
N LEU A 152 11.24 -15.30 -17.02
CA LEU A 152 10.96 -16.01 -18.26
C LEU A 152 9.90 -17.11 -18.10
N ASP A 153 9.40 -17.34 -16.87
CA ASP A 153 8.55 -18.49 -16.51
C ASP A 153 7.20 -18.09 -15.90
N GLY A 154 6.73 -16.89 -16.26
CA GLY A 154 5.46 -16.34 -15.81
C GLY A 154 5.51 -15.77 -14.39
N GLY A 155 6.67 -15.27 -13.96
CA GLY A 155 6.86 -14.65 -12.65
C GLY A 155 7.14 -15.62 -11.51
N LYS A 156 7.49 -16.88 -11.82
CA LYS A 156 7.84 -17.88 -10.80
C LYS A 156 9.26 -17.68 -10.28
N THR A 157 10.21 -17.36 -11.17
CA THR A 157 11.61 -17.04 -10.83
C THR A 157 12.04 -15.70 -11.43
N TRP A 158 12.94 -14.98 -10.75
CA TRP A 158 13.35 -13.59 -11.03
C TRP A 158 14.85 -13.33 -10.86
#